data_AF-A0A968CSS2-F1
#
_entry.id   AF-A0A968CSS2-F1
#
_cell.length_a   1.000
_cell.length_b   1.000
_cell.length_c   1.000
_cell.angle_alpha   90.00
_cell.angle_beta   90.00
_cell.angle_gamma   90.00
#
_symmetry.space_group_name_H-M   'P 1'
#
loop_
_entity.id
_entity.type
_entity.pdbx_description
1 polymer ?
#
loop_
_entity_poly.entity_id
_entity_poly.type
_entity_poly.pdbx_seq_one_letter_code
_entity_poly.pdbx_strand_id
1 'polypeptide(L)'
;MFIGLFSQVGADEPVSFSLKSYQASDDQAGHLPKEEFYRLRIYEIMVSAFIDGDSTRDYNVGYGPSHHRGDLKGVIKALTYIKS
;
A
#
# COMPACT_ATOMS: atom_id res chain seq x y z
N MET A 1 -10.50 10.28 -4.85
CA MET A 1 -10.25 8.94 -4.25
C MET A 1 -11.13 8.82 -3.01
N PHE A 2 -12.02 7.83 -2.97
CA PHE A 2 -12.93 7.62 -1.83
C PHE A 2 -12.28 6.63 -0.85
N ILE A 3 -12.09 7.03 0.40
CA ILE A 3 -11.64 6.12 1.47
C ILE A 3 -12.77 6.07 2.50
N GLY A 4 -13.44 4.92 2.59
CA GLY A 4 -14.49 4.68 3.57
C GLY A 4 -13.89 4.21 4.88
N LEU A 5 -14.20 4.89 5.98
CA LEU A 5 -13.91 4.39 7.33
C LEU A 5 -15.16 3.66 7.85
N PHE A 6 -14.99 2.43 8.30
CA PHE A 6 -16.06 1.67 8.96
C PHE A 6 -16.08 2.02 10.45
N SER A 7 -17.23 2.40 10.98
CA SER A 7 -17.46 2.48 12.42
C SER A 7 -18.57 1.52 12.77
N GLN A 8 -18.27 0.52 13.60
CA GLN A 8 -19.24 -0.46 14.08
C GLN A 8 -19.95 0.11 15.32
N VAL A 9 -21.27 0.23 15.24
CA VAL A 9 -22.13 0.65 16.36
C VAL A 9 -23.17 -0.43 16.57
N GLY A 10 -23.08 -1.16 17.70
CA GLY A 10 -24.08 -2.12 18.17
C GLY A 10 -24.18 -3.43 17.38
N ALA A 11 -24.76 -4.47 17.98
CA ALA A 11 -24.87 -5.82 17.41
C ALA A 11 -26.15 -6.02 16.57
N ASP A 12 -26.99 -4.99 16.47
CA ASP A 12 -28.41 -5.12 16.14
C ASP A 12 -28.97 -3.95 15.31
N GLU A 13 -28.13 -3.03 14.84
CA GLU A 13 -28.51 -1.93 13.92
C GLU A 13 -27.71 -2.01 12.60
N PRO A 14 -28.28 -1.60 11.45
CA PRO A 14 -27.58 -1.61 10.17
C PRO A 14 -26.39 -0.65 10.19
N VAL A 15 -25.23 -1.13 9.72
CA VAL A 15 -24.01 -0.31 9.58
C VAL A 15 -24.31 0.87 8.66
N SER A 16 -24.32 2.07 9.23
CA SER A 16 -24.53 3.31 8.48
C SER A 16 -23.22 3.78 7.85
N PHE A 17 -23.25 4.01 6.53
CA PHE A 17 -22.15 4.55 5.76
C PHE A 17 -22.20 6.09 5.79
N SER A 18 -21.43 6.71 6.66
CA SER A 18 -21.28 8.18 6.66
C SER A 18 -20.11 8.58 5.74
N LEU A 19 -20.44 9.09 4.57
CA LEU A 19 -19.50 9.78 3.70
C LEU A 19 -19.17 11.15 4.29
N LYS A 20 -18.03 11.27 4.97
CA LYS A 20 -17.43 12.60 5.16
C LYS A 20 -16.67 12.95 3.88
N SER A 21 -17.20 13.91 3.13
CA SER A 21 -16.50 14.51 2.00
C SER A 21 -15.24 15.21 2.51
N TYR A 22 -14.07 14.68 2.16
CA TYR A 22 -12.83 15.44 2.24
C TYR A 22 -12.84 16.41 1.05
N GLN A 23 -13.17 17.68 1.30
CA GLN A 23 -13.04 18.74 0.30
C GLN A 23 -11.55 19.00 0.10
N ALA A 24 -10.98 18.37 -0.92
CA ALA A 24 -9.68 18.75 -1.44
C ALA A 24 -9.85 20.11 -2.12
N SER A 25 -9.17 21.14 -1.62
CA SER A 25 -8.91 22.33 -2.44
C SER A 25 -8.08 21.88 -3.65
N ASP A 26 -8.48 22.34 -4.83
CA ASP A 26 -8.18 21.74 -6.15
C ASP A 26 -6.69 21.66 -6.56
N ASP A 27 -5.75 22.08 -5.71
CA ASP A 27 -4.31 22.09 -6.02
C ASP A 27 -3.45 21.18 -5.11
N GLN A 28 -4.06 20.32 -4.27
CA GLN A 28 -3.36 19.61 -3.17
C GLN A 28 -3.62 18.09 -3.09
N ALA A 29 -3.93 17.41 -4.19
CA ALA A 29 -4.23 15.97 -4.18
C ALA A 29 -3.03 15.03 -3.86
N GLY A 30 -1.86 15.56 -3.45
CA GLY A 30 -0.66 14.77 -3.20
C GLY A 30 0.39 15.40 -2.28
N HIS A 31 0.04 16.44 -1.51
CA HIS A 31 0.99 17.10 -0.61
C HIS A 31 0.78 16.62 0.83
N LEU A 32 1.62 15.69 1.29
CA LEU A 32 1.80 15.48 2.73
C LEU A 32 2.33 16.81 3.31
N PRO A 33 1.86 17.27 4.48
CA PRO A 33 2.44 18.46 5.11
C PRO A 33 3.95 18.28 5.22
N LYS A 34 4.73 19.31 4.87
CA LYS A 34 6.21 19.28 4.81
C LYS A 34 6.86 18.56 6.00
N GLU A 35 6.34 18.80 7.20
CA GLU A 35 6.82 18.21 8.44
C GLU A 35 6.54 16.71 8.56
N GLU A 36 5.55 16.16 7.87
CA GLU A 36 5.30 14.72 7.78
C GLU A 36 6.19 14.05 6.74
N PHE A 37 6.42 14.74 5.62
CA PHE A 37 7.31 14.26 4.57
C PHE A 37 8.74 14.05 5.08
N TYR A 38 9.25 14.95 5.93
CA TYR A 38 10.57 14.80 6.54
C TYR A 38 10.69 13.66 7.56
N ARG A 39 9.57 13.08 8.01
CA ARG A 39 9.55 11.92 8.91
C ARG A 39 9.48 10.59 8.16
N LEU A 40 9.42 10.59 6.83
CA LEU A 40 9.37 9.37 6.04
C LEU A 40 10.64 8.55 6.23
N ARG A 41 10.46 7.25 6.51
CA ARG A 41 11.51 6.23 6.40
C ARG A 41 11.15 5.35 5.22
N ILE A 42 11.93 5.44 4.16
CA ILE A 42 11.62 4.79 2.88
C ILE A 42 12.46 3.52 2.75
N TYR A 43 11.78 2.40 2.49
CA TYR A 43 12.42 1.12 2.19
C TYR A 43 12.29 0.85 0.68
N GLU A 44 13.38 1.07 -0.05
CA GLU A 44 13.43 0.85 -1.49
C GLU A 44 13.64 -0.63 -1.80
N ILE A 45 12.89 -1.15 -2.78
CA ILE A 45 12.98 -2.54 -3.23
C ILE A 45 13.04 -2.64 -4.75
N MET A 46 13.84 -3.60 -5.24
CA MET A 46 13.76 -4.06 -6.62
C MET A 46 12.75 -5.22 -6.68
N VAL A 47 11.54 -4.95 -7.18
CA VAL A 47 10.41 -5.89 -7.12
C VAL A 47 10.77 -7.26 -7.68
N SER A 48 11.39 -7.32 -8.86
CA SER A 48 11.74 -8.57 -9.52
C SER A 48 12.72 -9.45 -8.72
N ALA A 49 13.47 -8.87 -7.79
CA ALA A 49 14.49 -9.54 -6.99
C ALA A 49 14.06 -9.76 -5.53
N PHE A 50 12.84 -9.39 -5.14
CA PHE A 50 12.43 -9.31 -3.73
C PHE A 50 11.80 -10.62 -3.20
N ILE A 51 10.50 -10.83 -3.41
CA ILE A 51 9.76 -11.99 -2.91
C ILE A 51 8.79 -12.47 -4.00
N ASP A 52 8.88 -13.75 -4.35
CA ASP A 52 7.88 -14.45 -5.18
C ASP A 52 6.64 -14.75 -4.32
N GLY A 53 5.55 -14.06 -4.62
CA GLY A 53 4.27 -14.19 -3.94
C GLY A 53 3.27 -15.08 -4.67
N ASP A 54 3.42 -15.23 -5.98
CA ASP A 54 2.63 -16.03 -6.92
C ASP A 54 3.49 -16.49 -8.12
N SER A 55 4.09 -17.67 -7.94
CA SER A 55 4.95 -18.36 -8.90
C SER A 55 4.33 -18.68 -10.27
N THR A 56 3.06 -18.35 -10.51
CA THR A 56 2.39 -18.53 -11.79
C THR A 56 2.48 -17.31 -12.71
N ARG A 57 3.00 -16.17 -12.21
CA ARG A 57 3.02 -14.87 -12.93
C ARG A 57 4.37 -14.18 -12.82
N ASP A 58 5.38 -14.80 -13.44
CA ASP A 58 6.77 -14.41 -13.31
C ASP A 58 7.41 -13.90 -14.61
N TYR A 59 8.39 -13.00 -14.47
CA TYR A 59 9.21 -12.54 -15.59
C TYR A 59 10.36 -13.51 -15.91
N ASN A 60 10.92 -14.20 -14.92
CA ASN A 60 11.98 -15.22 -15.03
C ASN A 60 13.31 -14.79 -15.66
N VAL A 61 13.41 -13.56 -16.15
CA VAL A 61 14.61 -12.97 -16.73
C VAL A 61 14.74 -11.52 -16.28
N GLY A 62 15.98 -11.07 -16.08
CA GLY A 62 16.27 -9.70 -15.68
C GLY A 62 17.77 -9.46 -15.59
N TYR A 63 18.13 -8.30 -15.06
CA TYR A 63 19.52 -7.96 -14.76
C TYR A 63 19.84 -8.23 -13.30
N GLY A 64 20.98 -8.88 -13.04
CA GLY A 64 21.44 -9.28 -11.72
C GLY A 64 21.31 -10.80 -11.47
N PRO A 65 21.87 -11.33 -10.38
CA PRO A 65 21.89 -12.77 -10.09
C PRO A 65 20.65 -13.27 -9.33
N SER A 66 19.57 -12.48 -9.27
CA SER A 66 18.38 -12.84 -8.50
C SER A 66 17.51 -13.86 -9.24
N HIS A 67 16.45 -14.33 -8.58
CA HIS A 67 15.51 -15.27 -9.20
C HIS A 67 14.63 -14.63 -10.28
N HIS A 68 14.50 -13.30 -10.32
CA HIS A 68 13.66 -12.55 -11.29
C HIS A 68 12.16 -12.91 -11.27
N ARG A 69 11.67 -13.30 -10.10
CA ARG A 69 10.29 -13.80 -9.87
C ARG A 69 9.57 -13.06 -8.76
N GLY A 70 10.12 -11.92 -8.33
CA GLY A 70 9.45 -11.14 -7.31
C GLY A 70 8.25 -10.37 -7.90
N ASP A 71 7.19 -10.25 -7.11
CA ASP A 71 5.90 -9.72 -7.55
C ASP A 71 5.20 -8.88 -6.47
N LEU A 72 4.11 -8.21 -6.85
CA LEU A 72 3.35 -7.35 -5.94
C LEU A 72 2.64 -8.12 -4.81
N LYS A 73 2.28 -9.40 -5.01
CA LYS A 73 1.73 -10.24 -3.93
C LYS A 73 2.81 -10.51 -2.87
N GLY A 74 4.07 -10.69 -3.28
CA GLY A 74 5.22 -10.80 -2.40
C GLY A 74 5.44 -9.53 -1.59
N VAL A 75 5.35 -8.37 -2.23
CA VAL A 75 5.42 -7.06 -1.54
C VAL A 75 4.33 -6.93 -0.48
N ILE A 76 3.08 -7.27 -0.81
CA ILE A 76 1.95 -7.20 0.13
C ILE A 76 2.19 -8.10 1.35
N LYS A 77 2.70 -9.32 1.14
CA LYS A 77 3.04 -10.25 2.23
C LYS A 77 4.15 -9.71 3.14
N ALA A 78 5.06 -8.90 2.60
CA ALA A 78 6.20 -8.35 3.33
C ALA A 78 5.89 -7.08 4.14
N LEU A 79 4.72 -6.45 3.96
CA LEU A 79 4.40 -5.17 4.61
C LEU A 79 4.49 -5.23 6.14
N THR A 80 4.10 -6.36 6.74
CA THR A 80 4.23 -6.58 8.19
C THR A 80 5.69 -6.56 8.63
N TYR A 81 6.59 -7.16 7.85
CA TYR A 81 8.03 -7.20 8.13
C TYR A 81 8.69 -5.83 7.90
N ILE A 82 8.27 -5.08 6.87
CA ILE A 82 8.84 -3.74 6.60
C ILE A 82 8.38 -2.72 7.66
N LYS A 83 7.18 -2.88 8.22
CA LYS A 83 6.62 -1.97 9.22
C LYS A 83 7.21 -2.16 10.63
N SER A 84 7.62 -3.38 10.99
CA SER A 84 8.13 -3.72 12.33
C SER A 84 9.47 -3.07 12.62
#